data_AF-G0QRH0-F1
#
_entry.id   AF-G0QRH0-F1
#
_cell.length_a   1.000
_cell.length_b   1.000
_cell.length_c   1.000
_cell.angle_alpha   90.00
_cell.angle_beta   90.00
_cell.angle_gamma   90.00
#
_symmetry.space_group_name_H-M   'P 1'
#
loop_
_entity.id
_entity.type
_entity.pdbx_description
1 polymer ?
#
loop_
_entity_poly.entity_id
_entity_poly.type
_entity_poly.pdbx_seq_one_letter_code
_entity_poly.pdbx_strand_id
1 'polypeptide(L)'
;MVAAAQTGAPKKNPLKAIISGGLAGGIEIMITYPTEFVKTKMQLYPDLAKKGIMFCANDTIKKHGIIGLYRGQSVLILFSVPKVAARFGANEYLKQHYFTDKNNRYHTFCAGLGAGIFEAITVVTPSETIKVKLIHDLLLDQPKFRGLIHGCTSISKQYGISGLYKGLVPTILKQGSNQGIRFLVYGDVNKQLQALGCNQIVSSLLASGFAGICSTLANTPVDVIKTNMQGLNAGKYKNWFDCAAHIAKNEGLKGFYKGTVARLSRVVADVAITFTLFEQISKGLNYVWPDKH
;
A
#
# COMPACT_ATOMS: atom_id res chain seq x y z
N MET A 1 -0.58 -2.31 -6.31
CA MET A 1 -1.47 -3.49 -6.31
C MET A 1 -2.49 -3.49 -7.45
N VAL A 2 -2.93 -2.37 -8.03
CA VAL A 2 -3.83 -2.44 -9.21
C VAL A 2 -3.29 -1.85 -10.52
N ALA A 3 -2.14 -1.16 -10.50
CA ALA A 3 -1.43 -0.85 -11.75
C ALA A 3 -0.89 -2.13 -12.44
N ALA A 4 -0.55 -3.17 -11.67
CA ALA A 4 -0.14 -4.48 -12.20
C ALA A 4 -1.34 -5.36 -12.64
N ALA A 5 -2.57 -5.02 -12.25
CA ALA A 5 -3.76 -5.77 -12.64
C ALA A 5 -4.32 -5.34 -14.01
N GLN A 6 -3.71 -4.36 -14.67
CA GLN A 6 -4.21 -3.84 -15.95
C GLN A 6 -3.60 -4.47 -17.20
N THR A 7 -2.76 -5.49 -17.11
CA THR A 7 -2.13 -6.01 -18.34
C THR A 7 -1.94 -7.51 -18.34
N GLY A 8 -2.85 -8.18 -19.06
CA GLY A 8 -2.52 -9.45 -19.70
C GLY A 8 -3.48 -10.61 -19.50
N ALA A 9 -4.60 -10.47 -18.78
CA ALA A 9 -5.61 -11.52 -18.78
C ALA A 9 -6.50 -11.38 -20.03
N PRO A 10 -6.68 -12.44 -20.85
CA PRO A 10 -7.59 -12.43 -21.99
C PRO A 10 -9.00 -12.11 -21.51
N LYS A 11 -9.89 -11.65 -22.41
CA LYS A 11 -11.33 -11.42 -22.17
C LYS A 11 -11.94 -12.55 -21.32
N LYS A 12 -11.88 -12.41 -20.00
CA LYS A 12 -12.47 -13.31 -19.01
C LYS A 12 -13.59 -12.55 -18.35
N ASN A 13 -14.67 -13.27 -18.03
CA ASN A 13 -15.83 -12.74 -17.34
C ASN A 13 -15.40 -11.75 -16.24
N PRO A 14 -15.86 -10.48 -16.25
CA PRO A 14 -15.41 -9.46 -15.30
C PRO A 14 -15.61 -9.91 -13.84
N LEU A 15 -16.65 -10.70 -13.57
CA LEU A 15 -16.89 -11.32 -12.27
C LEU A 15 -15.78 -12.31 -11.85
N LYS A 16 -15.30 -13.15 -12.79
CA LYS A 16 -14.19 -14.09 -12.51
C LYS A 16 -12.89 -13.35 -12.22
N ALA A 17 -12.62 -12.26 -12.93
CA ALA A 17 -11.44 -11.42 -12.70
C ALA A 17 -11.47 -10.71 -11.34
N ILE A 18 -12.65 -10.25 -10.90
CA ILE A 18 -12.84 -9.64 -9.58
C ILE A 18 -12.63 -10.67 -8.47
N ILE A 19 -13.21 -11.87 -8.61
CA ILE A 19 -13.07 -12.95 -7.61
C ILE A 19 -11.63 -13.45 -7.54
N SER A 20 -10.97 -13.68 -8.70
CA SER A 20 -9.57 -14.12 -8.72
C SER A 20 -8.63 -13.07 -8.16
N GLY A 21 -8.84 -11.79 -8.50
CA GLY A 21 -8.08 -10.67 -7.96
C GLY A 21 -8.28 -10.49 -6.46
N GLY A 22 -9.52 -10.64 -5.97
CA GLY A 22 -9.85 -10.56 -4.55
C GLY A 22 -9.23 -11.69 -3.72
N LEU A 23 -9.31 -12.93 -4.20
CA LEU A 23 -8.69 -14.08 -3.54
C LEU A 23 -7.15 -13.99 -3.57
N ALA A 24 -6.57 -13.61 -4.72
CA ALA A 24 -5.12 -13.39 -4.83
C ALA A 24 -4.63 -12.33 -3.85
N GLY A 25 -5.32 -11.19 -3.78
CA GLY A 25 -5.01 -10.12 -2.82
C GLY A 25 -5.19 -10.56 -1.37
N GLY A 26 -6.25 -11.32 -1.06
CA GLY A 26 -6.47 -11.85 0.29
C GLY A 26 -5.35 -12.79 0.75
N ILE A 27 -4.93 -13.72 -0.10
CA ILE A 27 -3.84 -14.67 0.19
C ILE A 27 -2.49 -13.96 0.26
N GLU A 28 -2.24 -12.99 -0.63
CA GLU A 28 -1.02 -12.17 -0.58
C GLU A 28 -0.94 -11.37 0.72
N ILE A 29 -2.04 -10.75 1.16
CA ILE A 29 -2.12 -10.11 2.47
C ILE A 29 -1.85 -11.15 3.58
N MET A 30 -2.41 -12.36 3.51
CA MET A 30 -2.10 -13.42 4.49
C MET A 30 -0.62 -13.74 4.57
N ILE A 31 0.06 -13.91 3.45
CA ILE A 31 1.48 -14.30 3.44
C ILE A 31 2.36 -13.13 3.91
N THR A 32 2.03 -11.90 3.54
CA THR A 32 2.88 -10.72 3.80
C THR A 32 2.59 -10.04 5.13
N TYR A 33 1.43 -10.30 5.76
CA TYR A 33 0.99 -9.59 6.96
C TYR A 33 1.91 -9.76 8.17
N PRO A 34 2.48 -10.94 8.50
CA PRO A 34 3.40 -11.06 9.62
C PRO A 34 4.58 -10.09 9.52
N THR A 35 5.11 -9.87 8.31
CA THR A 35 6.18 -8.91 8.06
C THR A 35 5.70 -7.46 8.23
N GLU A 36 4.48 -7.14 7.80
CA GLU A 36 3.86 -5.83 8.05
C GLU A 36 3.64 -5.56 9.54
N PHE A 37 3.17 -6.57 10.27
CA PHE A 37 2.91 -6.51 11.70
C PHE A 37 4.19 -6.18 12.47
N VAL A 38 5.26 -6.96 12.24
CA VAL A 38 6.56 -6.75 12.91
C VAL A 38 7.13 -5.37 12.57
N LYS A 39 7.04 -4.96 11.30
CA LYS A 39 7.47 -3.61 10.87
C LYS A 39 6.68 -2.53 11.61
N THR A 40 5.36 -2.65 11.70
CA THR A 40 4.52 -1.66 12.38
C THR A 40 4.84 -1.62 13.88
N LYS A 41 5.02 -2.77 14.52
CA LYS A 41 5.44 -2.86 15.94
C LYS A 41 6.80 -2.19 16.16
N MET A 42 7.78 -2.40 15.29
CA MET A 42 9.08 -1.73 15.37
C MET A 42 9.00 -0.22 15.13
N GLN A 43 8.11 0.23 14.25
CA GLN A 43 7.88 1.65 13.99
C GLN A 43 7.23 2.36 15.17
N LEU A 44 6.32 1.68 15.88
CA LEU A 44 5.67 2.20 17.08
C LEU A 44 6.59 2.15 18.30
N TYR A 45 7.46 1.14 18.41
CA TYR A 45 8.35 0.91 19.57
C TYR A 45 9.82 0.75 19.14
N PRO A 46 10.57 1.85 19.04
CA PRO A 46 11.96 1.75 18.57
C PRO A 46 12.96 1.12 19.54
N ASP A 47 12.60 0.90 20.81
CA ASP A 47 13.41 0.03 21.68
C ASP A 47 13.33 -1.44 21.28
N LEU A 48 12.19 -1.86 20.72
CA LEU A 48 12.06 -3.15 20.03
C LEU A 48 12.77 -3.12 18.67
N ALA A 49 12.79 -1.97 17.99
CA ALA A 49 13.52 -1.85 16.72
C ALA A 49 15.03 -2.06 16.89
N LYS A 50 15.63 -1.57 17.98
CA LYS A 50 17.06 -1.79 18.32
C LYS A 50 17.40 -3.26 18.53
N LYS A 51 16.44 -4.08 18.98
CA LYS A 51 16.62 -5.52 19.22
C LYS A 51 16.47 -6.37 17.95
N GLY A 52 15.99 -5.78 16.85
CA GLY A 52 15.90 -6.41 15.54
C GLY A 52 14.57 -7.11 15.25
N ILE A 53 14.34 -7.38 13.95
CA ILE A 53 13.10 -7.97 13.41
C ILE A 53 12.83 -9.34 14.03
N MET A 54 13.86 -10.19 14.12
CA MET A 54 13.72 -11.57 14.59
C MET A 54 13.38 -11.64 16.08
N PHE A 55 13.96 -10.74 16.89
CA PHE A 55 13.60 -10.60 18.29
C PHE A 55 12.14 -10.18 18.44
N CYS A 56 11.70 -9.18 17.67
CA CYS A 56 10.33 -8.66 17.73
C CYS A 56 9.29 -9.71 17.30
N ALA A 57 9.60 -10.51 16.28
CA ALA A 57 8.78 -11.65 15.87
C ALA A 57 8.70 -12.72 16.97
N ASN A 58 9.85 -13.13 17.51
CA ASN A 58 9.92 -14.18 18.54
C ASN A 58 9.27 -13.74 19.87
N ASP A 59 9.45 -12.48 20.28
CA ASP A 59 8.78 -11.88 21.44
C ASP A 59 7.25 -11.92 21.29
N THR A 60 6.75 -11.62 20.09
CA THR A 60 5.31 -11.67 19.81
C THR A 60 4.79 -13.11 19.84
N ILE A 61 5.53 -14.06 19.25
CA ILE A 61 5.14 -15.48 19.27
C ILE A 61 5.13 -16.02 20.70
N LYS A 62 6.11 -15.65 21.53
CA LYS A 62 6.17 -16.07 22.95
C LYS A 62 5.02 -15.49 23.78
N LYS A 63 4.61 -14.24 23.53
CA LYS A 63 3.57 -13.56 24.32
C LYS A 63 2.14 -13.83 23.85
N HIS A 64 1.93 -13.97 22.55
CA HIS A 64 0.60 -14.00 21.93
C HIS A 64 0.40 -15.16 20.95
N GLY A 65 1.38 -16.06 20.83
CA GLY A 65 1.35 -17.16 19.87
C GLY A 65 1.50 -16.69 18.42
N ILE A 66 1.42 -17.65 17.50
CA ILE A 66 1.51 -17.40 16.04
C ILE A 66 0.35 -16.54 15.55
N ILE A 67 -0.85 -16.73 16.11
CA ILE A 67 -2.05 -15.93 15.79
C ILE A 67 -1.85 -14.45 16.16
N GLY A 68 -0.99 -14.16 17.14
CA GLY A 68 -0.60 -12.80 17.51
C GLY A 68 0.00 -12.00 16.35
N LEU A 69 0.74 -12.65 15.44
CA LEU A 69 1.31 -12.01 14.25
C LEU A 69 0.26 -11.62 13.20
N TYR A 70 -0.95 -12.19 13.28
CA TYR A 70 -2.06 -11.95 12.35
C TYR A 70 -3.14 -11.01 12.93
N ARG A 71 -2.95 -10.52 14.16
CA ARG A 71 -3.87 -9.54 14.78
C ARG A 71 -3.90 -8.24 13.97
N GLY A 72 -5.09 -7.84 13.51
CA GLY A 72 -5.32 -6.62 12.72
C GLY A 72 -5.36 -6.83 11.20
N GLN A 73 -5.01 -8.04 10.73
CA GLN A 73 -4.99 -8.37 9.31
C GLN A 73 -6.36 -8.23 8.64
N SER A 74 -7.39 -8.59 9.37
CA SER A 74 -8.78 -8.54 8.93
C SER A 74 -9.27 -7.12 8.64
N VAL A 75 -8.64 -6.08 9.20
CA VAL A 75 -8.84 -4.68 8.78
C VAL A 75 -8.36 -4.48 7.34
N LEU A 76 -7.16 -4.98 6.99
CA LEU A 76 -6.60 -4.84 5.65
C LEU A 76 -7.44 -5.59 4.62
N ILE A 77 -7.89 -6.80 4.97
CA ILE A 77 -8.77 -7.58 4.09
C ILE A 77 -10.09 -6.84 3.87
N LEU A 78 -10.74 -6.36 4.94
CA LEU A 78 -12.01 -5.65 4.87
C LEU A 78 -11.93 -4.38 4.01
N PHE A 79 -10.86 -3.59 4.17
CA PHE A 79 -10.68 -2.34 3.43
C PHE A 79 -10.03 -2.51 2.06
N SER A 80 -9.54 -3.71 1.70
CA SER A 80 -8.91 -3.96 0.40
C SER A 80 -9.86 -3.75 -0.77
N VAL A 81 -11.06 -4.35 -0.72
CA VAL A 81 -12.08 -4.25 -1.76
C VAL A 81 -12.64 -2.83 -1.88
N PRO A 82 -13.09 -2.15 -0.79
CA PRO A 82 -13.54 -0.77 -0.85
C PRO A 82 -12.48 0.19 -1.41
N LYS A 83 -11.20 -0.02 -1.06
CA LYS A 83 -10.09 0.81 -1.54
C LYS A 83 -9.96 0.72 -3.06
N VAL A 84 -9.97 -0.50 -3.59
CA VAL A 84 -9.92 -0.72 -5.04
C VAL A 84 -11.16 -0.14 -5.72
N ALA A 85 -12.35 -0.41 -5.19
CA ALA A 85 -13.61 0.09 -5.74
C ALA A 85 -13.64 1.63 -5.81
N ALA A 86 -13.23 2.32 -4.74
CA ALA A 86 -13.17 3.77 -4.69
C ALA A 86 -12.20 4.34 -5.76
N ARG A 87 -11.03 3.73 -5.93
CA ARG A 87 -10.05 4.15 -6.93
C ARG A 87 -10.57 3.98 -8.35
N PHE A 88 -11.08 2.81 -8.70
CA PHE A 88 -11.54 2.56 -10.07
C PHE A 88 -12.83 3.32 -10.39
N GLY A 89 -13.77 3.34 -9.45
CA GLY A 89 -15.01 4.10 -9.60
C GLY A 89 -14.73 5.58 -9.81
N ALA A 90 -13.88 6.19 -8.98
CA ALA A 90 -13.50 7.60 -9.14
C ALA A 90 -12.73 7.86 -10.44
N ASN A 91 -11.81 6.97 -10.83
CA ASN A 91 -11.05 7.12 -12.06
C ASN A 91 -11.94 7.04 -13.30
N GLU A 92 -12.89 6.10 -13.33
CA GLU A 92 -13.83 5.96 -14.43
C GLU A 92 -14.79 7.16 -14.49
N TYR A 93 -15.33 7.57 -13.35
CA TYR A 93 -16.20 8.74 -13.25
C TYR A 93 -15.52 10.02 -13.77
N LEU A 94 -14.27 10.27 -13.34
CA LEU A 94 -13.48 11.43 -13.77
C LEU A 94 -13.16 11.39 -15.26
N LYS A 95 -12.85 10.23 -15.82
CA LYS A 95 -12.62 10.07 -17.27
C LYS A 95 -13.89 10.25 -18.10
N GLN A 96 -15.04 9.84 -17.59
CA GLN A 96 -16.30 9.95 -18.34
C GLN A 96 -16.87 11.38 -18.33
N HIS A 97 -16.71 12.14 -17.23
CA HIS A 97 -17.37 13.44 -17.08
C HIS A 97 -16.45 14.65 -17.29
N TYR A 98 -15.19 14.58 -16.86
CA TYR A 98 -14.27 15.73 -16.84
C TYR A 98 -13.08 15.57 -17.78
N PHE A 99 -12.61 14.33 -17.97
CA PHE A 99 -11.39 14.02 -18.71
C PHE A 99 -11.65 13.08 -19.88
N THR A 100 -12.57 13.47 -20.76
CA THR A 100 -13.14 12.64 -21.84
C THR A 100 -12.17 12.31 -22.97
N ASP A 101 -11.13 13.14 -23.17
CA ASP A 101 -10.09 12.88 -24.17
C ASP A 101 -9.11 11.82 -23.68
N LYS A 102 -9.31 10.59 -24.17
CA LYS A 102 -8.47 9.42 -23.84
C LYS A 102 -7.07 9.48 -24.46
N ASN A 103 -6.84 10.29 -25.49
CA ASN A 103 -5.53 10.44 -26.13
C ASN A 103 -4.64 11.44 -25.39
N ASN A 104 -5.23 12.31 -24.57
CA ASN A 104 -4.46 13.29 -23.82
C ASN A 104 -3.86 12.66 -22.53
N ARG A 105 -2.53 12.58 -22.49
CA ARG A 105 -1.77 12.04 -21.34
C ARG A 105 -2.07 12.81 -20.05
N TYR A 106 -2.32 14.12 -20.13
CA TYR A 106 -2.64 14.96 -18.98
C TYR A 106 -4.02 14.65 -18.40
N HIS A 107 -5.02 14.39 -19.25
CA HIS A 107 -6.37 14.03 -18.83
C HIS A 107 -6.38 12.69 -18.07
N THR A 108 -5.67 11.69 -18.59
CA THR A 108 -5.54 10.40 -17.91
C THR A 108 -4.77 10.51 -16.60
N PHE A 109 -3.74 11.35 -16.55
CA PHE A 109 -2.98 11.63 -15.33
C PHE A 109 -3.82 12.33 -14.26
N CYS A 110 -4.54 13.39 -14.62
CA CYS A 110 -5.42 14.13 -13.71
C CYS A 110 -6.57 13.26 -13.18
N ALA A 111 -7.18 12.43 -14.03
CA ALA A 111 -8.18 11.46 -13.58
C ALA A 111 -7.59 10.44 -12.58
N GLY A 112 -6.39 9.93 -12.86
CA GLY A 112 -5.68 9.03 -11.95
C GLY A 112 -5.33 9.69 -10.61
N LEU A 113 -4.84 10.92 -10.64
CA LEU A 113 -4.56 11.71 -9.43
C LEU A 113 -5.83 11.96 -8.61
N GLY A 114 -6.91 12.43 -9.24
CA GLY A 114 -8.18 12.68 -8.58
C GLY A 114 -8.76 11.41 -7.95
N ALA A 115 -8.64 10.28 -8.64
CA ALA A 115 -9.02 8.97 -8.10
C ALA A 115 -8.19 8.56 -6.88
N GLY A 116 -6.87 8.80 -6.90
CA GLY A 116 -6.00 8.55 -5.75
C GLY A 116 -6.30 9.45 -4.56
N ILE A 117 -6.65 10.72 -4.80
CA ILE A 117 -7.08 11.65 -3.74
C ILE A 117 -8.40 11.17 -3.13
N PHE A 118 -9.37 10.78 -3.96
CA PHE A 118 -10.65 10.25 -3.49
C PHE A 118 -10.48 8.96 -2.68
N GLU A 119 -9.66 8.02 -3.17
CA GLU A 119 -9.28 6.80 -2.45
C GLU A 119 -8.62 7.12 -1.10
N ALA A 120 -7.72 8.10 -1.09
CA ALA A 120 -7.02 8.56 0.12
C ALA A 120 -7.99 9.08 1.17
N ILE A 121 -8.95 9.92 0.78
CA ILE A 121 -9.94 10.53 1.67
C ILE A 121 -10.90 9.48 2.20
N THR A 122 -11.54 8.71 1.30
CA THR A 122 -12.71 7.90 1.65
C THR A 122 -12.37 6.60 2.36
N VAL A 123 -11.27 5.95 2.00
CA VAL A 123 -10.96 4.59 2.47
C VAL A 123 -9.60 4.50 3.14
N VAL A 124 -8.55 5.02 2.52
CA VAL A 124 -7.18 4.73 2.99
C VAL A 124 -6.88 5.43 4.31
N THR A 125 -7.17 6.72 4.44
CA THR A 125 -6.92 7.46 5.69
C THR A 125 -7.64 6.84 6.90
N PRO A 126 -8.96 6.56 6.87
CA PRO A 126 -9.62 5.92 8.00
C PRO A 126 -9.10 4.50 8.26
N SER A 127 -8.84 3.71 7.21
CA SER A 127 -8.34 2.33 7.38
C SER A 127 -6.94 2.26 7.99
N GLU A 128 -6.02 3.16 7.60
CA GLU A 128 -4.68 3.25 8.18
C GLU A 128 -4.74 3.66 9.65
N THR A 129 -5.54 4.67 9.99
CA THR A 129 -5.71 5.13 11.39
C THR A 129 -6.30 4.03 12.28
N ILE A 130 -7.32 3.32 11.81
CA ILE A 130 -7.93 2.20 12.55
C ILE A 130 -6.91 1.07 12.75
N LYS A 131 -6.17 0.70 11.70
CA LYS A 131 -5.13 -0.34 11.77
C LYS A 131 -4.08 -0.02 12.82
N VAL A 132 -3.53 1.19 12.79
CA VAL A 132 -2.48 1.61 13.74
C VAL A 132 -3.00 1.59 15.17
N LYS A 133 -4.22 2.07 15.42
CA LYS A 133 -4.82 2.08 16.76
C LYS A 133 -5.15 0.68 17.29
N LEU A 134 -5.61 -0.23 16.43
CA LEU A 134 -5.83 -1.63 16.80
C LEU A 134 -4.52 -2.34 17.14
N ILE A 135 -3.45 -2.07 16.39
CA ILE A 135 -2.12 -2.63 16.68
C ILE A 135 -1.55 -2.04 17.97
N HIS A 136 -1.75 -0.74 18.24
CA HIS A 136 -1.31 -0.12 19.49
C HIS A 136 -2.05 -0.69 20.70
N ASP A 137 -3.37 -0.86 20.63
CA ASP A 137 -4.17 -1.45 21.72
C ASP A 137 -3.75 -2.88 22.06
N LEU A 138 -3.31 -3.66 21.06
CA LEU A 138 -2.77 -4.99 21.26
C LEU A 138 -1.50 -5.01 22.10
N LEU A 139 -0.71 -3.95 22.03
CA LEU A 139 0.59 -3.85 22.68
C LEU A 139 0.49 -3.29 24.10
N LEU A 140 -0.72 -2.95 24.55
CA LEU A 140 -1.02 -2.64 25.95
C LEU A 140 -1.16 -3.94 26.74
N ASP A 141 -0.71 -3.93 27.99
CA ASP A 141 -0.84 -5.07 28.91
C ASP A 141 -2.32 -5.44 29.18
N GLN A 142 -3.24 -4.50 28.94
CA GLN A 142 -4.69 -4.68 29.04
C GLN A 142 -5.36 -4.19 27.73
N PRO A 143 -5.58 -5.07 26.74
CA PRO A 143 -6.20 -4.68 25.47
C PRO A 143 -7.67 -4.28 25.69
N LYS A 144 -8.06 -3.11 25.17
CA LYS A 144 -9.40 -2.55 25.37
C LYS A 144 -10.39 -3.01 24.28
N PHE A 145 -9.91 -3.43 23.11
CA PHE A 145 -10.78 -3.84 22.01
C PHE A 145 -10.97 -5.36 21.95
N ARG A 146 -12.24 -5.79 22.09
CA ARG A 146 -12.64 -7.21 22.03
C ARG A 146 -12.79 -7.78 20.60
N GLY A 147 -12.54 -6.98 19.56
CA GLY A 147 -12.63 -7.42 18.16
C GLY A 147 -12.58 -6.27 17.16
N LEU A 148 -12.58 -6.59 15.86
CA LEU A 148 -12.53 -5.62 14.76
C LEU A 148 -13.69 -4.64 14.78
N ILE A 149 -14.91 -5.15 14.78
CA ILE A 149 -16.12 -4.32 14.63
C ILE A 149 -16.27 -3.44 15.86
N HIS A 150 -16.02 -4.01 17.04
CA HIS A 150 -15.98 -3.27 18.30
C HIS A 150 -14.87 -2.21 18.30
N GLY A 151 -13.69 -2.55 17.80
CA GLY A 151 -12.56 -1.62 17.66
C GLY A 151 -12.83 -0.48 16.68
N CYS A 152 -13.27 -0.78 15.46
CA CYS A 152 -13.66 0.22 14.45
C CYS A 152 -14.74 1.17 15.00
N THR A 153 -15.78 0.63 15.65
CA THR A 153 -16.87 1.42 16.22
C THR A 153 -16.39 2.27 17.40
N SER A 154 -15.62 1.69 18.32
CA SER A 154 -15.10 2.39 19.50
C SER A 154 -14.10 3.47 19.11
N ILE A 155 -13.20 3.20 18.17
CA ILE A 155 -12.24 4.19 17.66
C ILE A 155 -12.97 5.34 16.97
N SER A 156 -14.00 5.04 16.16
CA SER A 156 -14.77 6.09 15.48
C SER A 156 -15.54 6.96 16.48
N LYS A 157 -16.12 6.35 17.54
CA LYS A 157 -16.82 7.09 18.61
C LYS A 157 -15.88 7.90 19.49
N GLN A 158 -14.70 7.37 19.82
CA GLN A 158 -13.79 7.96 20.80
C GLN A 158 -12.93 9.08 20.22
N TYR A 159 -12.56 8.98 18.94
CA TYR A 159 -11.68 9.97 18.28
C TYR A 159 -12.41 10.87 17.29
N GLY A 160 -13.65 10.54 16.93
CA GLY A 160 -14.45 11.26 15.94
C GLY A 160 -13.83 11.30 14.55
N ILE A 161 -14.46 12.06 13.65
CA ILE A 161 -14.03 12.25 12.27
C ILE A 161 -12.65 12.94 12.24
N SER A 162 -12.48 14.03 13.01
CA SER A 162 -11.21 14.76 13.07
C SER A 162 -10.02 13.84 13.43
N GLY A 163 -10.21 12.92 14.38
CA GLY A 163 -9.18 11.97 14.79
C GLY A 163 -8.91 10.83 13.79
N LEU A 164 -9.87 10.49 12.91
CA LEU A 164 -9.68 9.51 11.82
C LEU A 164 -8.90 10.11 10.65
N TYR A 165 -9.03 11.41 10.41
CA TYR A 165 -8.40 12.13 9.31
C TYR A 165 -7.06 12.80 9.67
N LYS A 166 -6.56 12.60 10.90
CA LYS A 166 -5.19 13.01 11.28
C LYS A 166 -4.18 12.28 10.40
N GLY A 167 -3.52 13.03 9.52
CA GLY A 167 -2.57 12.49 8.53
C GLY A 167 -3.10 12.41 7.10
N LEU A 168 -4.28 12.98 6.81
CA LEU A 168 -4.84 13.02 5.45
C LEU A 168 -3.88 13.66 4.44
N VAL A 169 -3.31 14.82 4.76
CA VAL A 169 -2.39 15.56 3.87
C VAL A 169 -1.18 14.73 3.44
N PRO A 170 -0.39 14.12 4.35
CA PRO A 170 0.72 13.27 3.93
C PRO A 170 0.25 12.01 3.18
N THR A 171 -0.94 11.49 3.46
CA THR A 171 -1.51 10.36 2.70
C THR A 171 -1.87 10.76 1.28
N ILE A 172 -2.50 11.92 1.08
CA ILE A 172 -2.80 12.48 -0.24
C ILE A 172 -1.50 12.72 -1.02
N LEU A 173 -0.51 13.37 -0.42
CA LEU A 173 0.78 13.63 -1.07
C LEU A 173 1.46 12.34 -1.51
N LYS A 174 1.51 11.34 -0.62
CA LYS A 174 2.09 10.03 -0.92
C LYS A 174 1.32 9.27 -2.00
N GLN A 175 0.00 9.34 -2.01
CA GLN A 175 -0.80 8.68 -3.03
C GLN A 175 -0.70 9.38 -4.38
N GLY A 176 -0.77 10.71 -4.39
CA GLY A 176 -0.62 11.54 -5.58
C GLY A 176 0.74 11.32 -6.24
N SER A 177 1.83 11.38 -5.48
CA SER A 177 3.19 11.16 -5.99
C SER A 177 3.36 9.72 -6.51
N ASN A 178 2.90 8.70 -5.78
CA ASN A 178 2.93 7.31 -6.24
C ASN A 178 2.16 7.13 -7.56
N GLN A 179 0.97 7.72 -7.66
CA GLN A 179 0.12 7.58 -8.84
C GLN A 179 0.73 8.28 -10.05
N GLY A 180 1.27 9.49 -9.85
CA GLY A 180 1.86 10.26 -10.92
C GLY A 180 3.12 9.60 -11.49
N ILE A 181 4.04 9.17 -10.63
CA ILE A 181 5.28 8.53 -11.07
C ILE A 181 5.01 7.20 -11.74
N ARG A 182 4.12 6.38 -11.14
CA ARG A 182 3.77 5.09 -11.74
C ARG A 182 3.15 5.27 -13.11
N PHE A 183 2.31 6.28 -13.31
CA PHE A 183 1.70 6.55 -14.61
C PHE A 183 2.73 6.95 -15.68
N LEU A 184 3.59 7.93 -15.35
CA LEU A 184 4.59 8.45 -16.29
C LEU A 184 5.61 7.37 -16.67
N VAL A 185 6.23 6.76 -15.66
CA VAL A 185 7.29 5.77 -15.85
C VAL A 185 6.75 4.50 -16.51
N TYR A 186 5.59 4.01 -16.09
CA TYR A 186 4.99 2.83 -16.74
C TYR A 186 4.67 3.10 -18.21
N GLY A 187 4.06 4.26 -18.51
CA GLY A 187 3.66 4.60 -19.87
C GLY A 187 4.84 4.69 -20.84
N ASP A 188 5.94 5.31 -20.42
CA ASP A 188 7.12 5.47 -21.26
C ASP A 188 7.90 4.14 -21.41
N VAL A 189 8.10 3.40 -20.32
CA VAL A 189 8.84 2.13 -20.34
C VAL A 189 8.07 1.06 -21.10
N ASN A 190 6.75 0.97 -20.94
CA ASN A 190 5.95 -0.03 -21.64
C ASN A 190 5.95 0.21 -23.16
N LYS A 191 5.88 1.47 -23.61
CA LYS A 191 6.00 1.83 -25.03
C LYS A 191 7.36 1.44 -25.60
N GLN A 192 8.44 1.71 -24.87
CA GLN A 192 9.79 1.34 -25.29
C GLN A 192 9.98 -0.18 -25.38
N LEU A 193 9.49 -0.94 -24.39
CA LEU A 193 9.59 -2.40 -24.39
C LEU A 193 8.76 -3.05 -25.50
N GLN A 194 7.57 -2.52 -25.80
CA GLN A 194 6.78 -2.97 -26.94
C GLN A 194 7.47 -2.64 -28.28
N ALA A 195 8.11 -1.48 -28.41
CA ALA A 195 8.89 -1.12 -29.59
C ALA A 195 10.11 -2.04 -29.80
N LEU A 196 10.65 -2.63 -28.72
CA LEU A 196 11.68 -3.66 -28.76
C LEU A 196 11.13 -5.08 -29.07
N GLY A 197 9.84 -5.22 -29.34
CA GLY A 197 9.20 -6.50 -29.69
C GLY A 197 8.89 -7.41 -28.51
N CYS A 198 8.99 -6.93 -27.27
CA CYS A 198 8.65 -7.73 -26.09
C CYS A 198 7.13 -8.01 -26.03
N ASN A 199 6.78 -9.24 -25.64
CA ASN A 199 5.39 -9.65 -25.43
C ASN A 199 4.69 -8.72 -24.43
N GLN A 200 3.42 -8.36 -24.70
CA GLN A 200 2.58 -7.49 -23.87
C GLN A 200 2.66 -7.80 -22.37
N ILE A 201 2.66 -9.08 -21.99
CA ILE A 201 2.71 -9.51 -20.59
C ILE A 201 4.07 -9.16 -19.97
N VAL A 202 5.16 -9.46 -20.67
CA VAL A 202 6.53 -9.21 -20.21
C VAL A 202 6.81 -7.71 -20.15
N SER A 203 6.44 -6.97 -21.20
CA SER A 203 6.59 -5.50 -21.26
C SER A 203 5.90 -4.83 -20.09
N SER A 204 4.69 -5.28 -19.76
CA SER A 204 3.92 -4.69 -18.69
C SER A 204 4.43 -5.06 -17.29
N LEU A 205 4.95 -6.27 -17.11
CA LEU A 205 5.56 -6.71 -15.86
C LEU A 205 6.83 -5.89 -15.58
N LEU A 206 7.72 -5.77 -16.57
CA LEU A 206 8.96 -5.00 -16.46
C LEU A 206 8.69 -3.51 -16.26
N ALA A 207 7.76 -2.94 -17.03
CA ALA A 207 7.34 -1.55 -16.87
C ALA A 207 6.74 -1.29 -15.48
N SER A 208 5.93 -2.23 -14.96
CA SER A 208 5.36 -2.14 -13.61
C SER A 208 6.42 -2.23 -12.52
N GLY A 209 7.40 -3.14 -12.66
CA GLY A 209 8.51 -3.29 -11.74
C GLY A 209 9.38 -2.04 -11.69
N PHE A 210 9.78 -1.53 -12.87
CA PHE A 210 10.59 -0.32 -12.97
C PHE A 210 9.87 0.92 -12.45
N ALA A 211 8.59 1.09 -12.82
CA ALA A 211 7.74 2.15 -12.26
C ALA A 211 7.62 2.04 -10.73
N GLY A 212 7.54 0.82 -10.20
CA GLY A 212 7.56 0.54 -8.76
C GLY A 212 8.86 1.00 -8.08
N ILE A 213 10.01 0.74 -8.70
CA ILE A 213 11.34 1.15 -8.21
C ILE A 213 11.45 2.68 -8.22
N CYS A 214 11.19 3.33 -9.35
CA CYS A 214 11.26 4.80 -9.48
C CYS A 214 10.31 5.50 -8.51
N SER A 215 9.07 5.02 -8.41
CA SER A 215 8.07 5.54 -7.47
C SER A 215 8.51 5.35 -6.01
N THR A 216 9.24 4.29 -5.71
CA THR A 216 9.77 4.03 -4.37
C THR A 216 10.91 4.98 -4.05
N LEU A 217 11.85 5.17 -4.97
CA LEU A 217 12.99 6.08 -4.80
C LEU A 217 12.51 7.51 -4.55
N ALA A 218 11.60 8.02 -5.37
CA ALA A 218 11.07 9.38 -5.24
C ALA A 218 10.29 9.61 -3.93
N ASN A 219 9.59 8.58 -3.43
CA ASN A 219 8.81 8.68 -2.19
C ASN A 219 9.61 8.36 -0.93
N THR A 220 10.84 7.86 -1.07
CA THR A 220 11.65 7.50 0.10
C THR A 220 11.98 8.71 0.99
N PRO A 221 12.37 9.89 0.47
CA PRO A 221 12.58 11.07 1.30
C PRO A 221 11.35 11.47 2.13
N VAL A 222 10.16 11.46 1.51
CA VAL A 222 8.90 11.82 2.18
C VAL A 222 8.55 10.81 3.26
N ASP A 223 8.71 9.52 2.98
CA ASP A 223 8.47 8.48 3.96
C ASP A 223 9.50 8.50 5.11
N VAL A 224 10.77 8.82 4.84
CA VAL A 224 11.79 8.99 5.89
C VAL A 224 11.41 10.15 6.83
N ILE A 225 10.98 11.30 6.29
CA ILE A 225 10.48 12.42 7.10
C ILE A 225 9.26 11.98 7.91
N LYS A 226 8.27 11.33 7.27
CA LYS A 226 7.07 10.82 7.95
C LYS A 226 7.43 9.87 9.10
N THR A 227 8.35 8.93 8.88
CA THR A 227 8.77 7.96 9.91
C THR A 227 9.55 8.61 11.04
N ASN A 228 10.36 9.65 10.79
CA ASN A 228 11.05 10.40 11.84
C ASN A 228 10.08 11.24 12.68
N MET A 229 9.10 11.86 12.03
CA MET A 229 8.04 12.62 12.71
C MET A 229 7.08 11.73 13.51
N GLN A 230 6.90 10.47 13.11
CA GLN A 230 6.00 9.52 13.79
C GLN A 230 6.73 8.55 14.74
N GLY A 231 8.07 8.58 14.78
CA GLY A 231 8.89 7.71 15.63
C GLY A 231 9.21 8.32 17.00
N LEU A 232 10.09 7.69 17.80
CA LEU A 232 10.45 8.15 19.16
C LEU A 232 11.02 9.56 19.25
N ASN A 233 11.55 10.08 18.15
CA ASN A 233 12.08 11.44 18.09
C ASN A 233 11.01 12.47 17.69
N ALA A 234 9.72 12.12 17.67
CA ALA A 234 8.64 13.03 17.29
C ALA A 234 8.67 14.35 18.09
N GLY A 235 9.05 14.30 19.36
CA GLY A 235 9.18 15.50 20.21
C GLY A 235 10.38 16.41 19.88
N LYS A 236 11.31 15.99 19.01
CA LYS A 236 12.47 16.80 18.60
C LYS A 236 12.18 17.75 17.44
N TYR A 237 11.07 17.57 16.73
CA TYR A 237 10.78 18.31 15.50
C TYR A 237 9.51 19.13 15.66
N LYS A 238 9.59 20.45 15.48
CA LYS A 238 8.40 21.33 15.54
C LYS A 238 7.48 21.11 14.34
N ASN A 239 8.05 20.88 13.17
CA ASN A 239 7.34 20.78 11.89
C ASN A 239 8.05 19.80 10.94
N TRP A 240 7.37 19.42 9.84
CA TRP A 240 7.95 18.54 8.82
C TRP A 240 9.17 19.14 8.11
N PHE A 241 9.16 20.46 7.91
CA PHE A 241 10.32 21.20 7.36
C PHE A 241 11.52 21.18 8.30
N ASP A 242 11.28 21.29 9.60
CA ASP A 242 12.32 21.26 10.63
C ASP A 242 12.98 19.87 10.70
N CYS A 243 12.17 18.81 10.61
CA CYS A 243 12.66 17.45 10.46
C CYS A 243 13.50 17.27 9.18
N ALA A 244 13.02 17.78 8.03
CA ALA A 244 13.76 17.72 6.78
C ALA A 244 15.08 18.49 6.83
N ALA A 245 15.08 19.70 7.40
CA ALA A 245 16.28 20.52 7.57
C ALA A 245 17.30 19.83 8.51
N HIS A 246 16.82 19.22 9.60
CA HIS A 246 17.67 18.46 10.51
C HIS A 246 18.33 17.26 9.82
N ILE A 247 17.58 16.50 9.02
CA ILE A 247 18.12 15.36 8.24
C ILE A 247 19.15 15.87 7.24
N ALA A 248 18.83 16.93 6.49
CA ALA A 248 19.74 17.52 5.51
C ALA A 248 21.06 18.00 6.16
N LYS A 249 20.98 18.62 7.35
CA LYS A 249 22.13 19.19 8.05
C LYS A 249 22.99 18.13 8.76
N ASN A 250 22.38 17.13 9.38
CA ASN A 250 23.09 16.17 10.23
C ASN A 250 23.44 14.84 9.52
N GLU A 251 22.62 14.41 8.55
CA GLU A 251 22.80 13.14 7.84
C GLU A 251 23.08 13.32 6.34
N GLY A 252 22.93 14.54 5.83
CA GLY A 252 23.08 14.86 4.41
C GLY A 252 22.02 14.19 3.54
N LEU A 253 22.26 14.20 2.21
CA LEU A 253 21.35 13.59 1.23
C LEU A 253 21.17 12.08 1.45
N LYS A 254 22.18 11.38 1.99
CA LYS A 254 22.11 9.95 2.30
C LYS A 254 21.10 9.65 3.42
N GLY A 255 20.84 10.59 4.33
CA GLY A 255 19.84 10.45 5.38
C GLY A 255 18.43 10.22 4.84
N PHE A 256 18.04 10.94 3.78
CA PHE A 256 16.73 10.81 3.12
C PHE A 256 16.51 9.46 2.42
N TYR A 257 17.59 8.72 2.15
CA TYR A 257 17.53 7.42 1.48
C TYR A 257 17.90 6.26 2.42
N LYS A 258 17.99 6.50 3.74
CA LYS A 258 18.14 5.41 4.70
C LYS A 258 16.96 4.44 4.62
N GLY A 259 17.28 3.14 4.48
CA GLY A 259 16.29 2.08 4.35
C GLY A 259 15.77 1.84 2.94
N THR A 260 16.30 2.53 1.91
CA THR A 260 15.89 2.34 0.50
C THR A 260 16.04 0.89 0.05
N VAL A 261 17.16 0.22 0.38
CA VAL A 261 17.42 -1.17 -0.04
C VAL A 261 16.37 -2.13 0.51
N ALA A 262 16.07 -2.06 1.81
CA ALA A 262 15.03 -2.87 2.44
C ALA A 262 13.63 -2.59 1.87
N ARG A 263 13.40 -1.38 1.36
CA ARG A 263 12.15 -0.98 0.75
C ARG A 263 12.03 -1.50 -0.69
N LEU A 264 13.09 -1.41 -1.47
CA LEU A 264 13.13 -1.94 -2.83
C LEU A 264 13.02 -3.46 -2.85
N SER A 265 13.73 -4.17 -1.96
CA SER A 265 13.63 -5.62 -1.84
C SER A 265 12.20 -6.07 -1.55
N ARG A 266 11.51 -5.35 -0.65
CA ARG A 266 10.09 -5.59 -0.38
C ARG A 266 9.22 -5.36 -1.61
N VAL A 267 9.41 -4.26 -2.35
CA VAL A 267 8.60 -3.98 -3.55
C VAL A 267 8.77 -5.08 -4.61
N VAL A 268 9.99 -5.58 -4.79
CA VAL A 268 10.27 -6.69 -5.71
C VAL A 268 9.60 -7.98 -5.24
N ALA A 269 9.71 -8.31 -3.94
CA ALA A 269 9.07 -9.47 -3.36
C ALA A 269 7.54 -9.42 -3.45
N ASP A 270 6.92 -8.27 -3.11
CA ASP A 270 5.48 -8.06 -3.17
C ASP A 270 4.96 -8.27 -4.61
N VAL A 271 5.68 -7.76 -5.62
CA VAL A 271 5.33 -7.94 -7.04
C VAL A 271 5.45 -9.41 -7.46
N ALA A 272 6.54 -10.08 -7.08
CA ALA A 272 6.77 -11.49 -7.43
C ALA A 272 5.68 -12.40 -6.83
N ILE A 273 5.40 -12.26 -5.53
CA ILE A 273 4.38 -13.05 -4.82
C ILE A 273 3.00 -12.83 -5.43
N THR A 274 2.62 -11.57 -5.66
CA THR A 274 1.31 -11.24 -6.24
C THR A 274 1.13 -11.87 -7.62
N PHE A 275 2.17 -11.79 -8.47
CA PHE A 275 2.11 -12.33 -9.83
C PHE A 275 1.99 -13.86 -9.82
N THR A 276 2.83 -14.55 -9.06
CA THR A 276 2.77 -16.01 -8.94
C THR A 276 1.43 -16.48 -8.39
N LEU A 277 0.90 -15.84 -7.33
CA LEU A 277 -0.40 -16.20 -6.77
C LEU A 277 -1.54 -15.97 -7.75
N PHE A 278 -1.54 -14.84 -8.46
CA PHE A 278 -2.57 -14.54 -9.45
C PHE A 278 -2.60 -15.59 -10.58
N GLU A 279 -1.42 -16.03 -11.04
CA GLU A 279 -1.33 -17.05 -12.08
C GLU A 279 -1.87 -18.40 -11.60
N GLN A 280 -1.48 -18.84 -10.40
CA GLN A 280 -1.92 -20.10 -9.82
C GLN A 280 -3.43 -20.10 -9.54
N ILE A 281 -3.96 -19.01 -8.99
CA ILE A 281 -5.40 -18.87 -8.72
C ILE A 281 -6.18 -18.79 -10.02
N SER A 282 -5.68 -18.09 -11.03
CA SER A 282 -6.33 -18.01 -12.35
C SER A 282 -6.35 -19.36 -13.06
N LYS A 283 -5.28 -20.17 -12.92
CA LYS A 283 -5.23 -21.54 -13.44
C LYS A 283 -6.21 -22.46 -12.70
N GLY A 284 -6.24 -22.41 -11.37
CA GLY A 284 -7.19 -23.18 -10.56
C GLY A 284 -8.65 -22.79 -10.82
N LEU A 285 -8.93 -21.49 -10.95
CA LEU A 285 -10.28 -21.00 -11.24
C LEU A 285 -10.76 -21.42 -12.64
N ASN A 286 -9.85 -21.50 -13.62
CA ASN A 286 -10.16 -22.02 -14.95
C ASN A 286 -10.46 -23.52 -14.94
N TYR A 287 -9.85 -24.28 -14.04
CA TYR A 287 -10.12 -25.71 -13.86
C TYR A 287 -11.51 -25.94 -13.24
N VAL A 288 -11.88 -25.16 -12.24
CA VAL A 288 -13.18 -25.27 -11.53
C VAL A 288 -14.33 -24.61 -12.31
N TRP A 289 -14.05 -23.52 -13.04
CA TRP A 289 -15.02 -22.81 -13.85
C TRP A 289 -14.46 -22.49 -15.24
N PRO A 290 -14.49 -23.46 -16.18
CA PRO A 290 -14.07 -23.22 -17.55
C PRO A 290 -14.93 -22.11 -18.19
N ASP A 291 -14.31 -21.25 -18.99
CA ASP A 291 -15.04 -20.26 -19.79
C ASP A 291 -15.88 -21.02 -20.82
N LYS A 292 -17.20 -21.13 -20.58
CA LYS A 292 -18.13 -21.57 -21.61
C LYS A 292 -18.12 -20.52 -22.73
N HIS A 293 -17.87 -21.01 -23.95
CA HIS A 293 -17.88 -20.25 -25.19
C HIS A 293 -19.14 -19.40 -25.38
#